data_AF-A0A1I0F891-F1
#
_entry.id   AF-A0A1I0F891-F1
#
_cell.length_a   1.000
_cell.length_b   1.000
_cell.length_c   1.000
_cell.angle_alpha   90.00
_cell.angle_beta   90.00
_cell.angle_gamma   90.00
#
_symmetry.space_group_name_H-M   'P 1'
#
loop_
_entity.id
_entity.type
_entity.pdbx_description
1 polymer ?
#
loop_
_entity_poly.entity_id
_entity_poly.type
_entity_poly.pdbx_seq_one_letter_code
_entity_poly.pdbx_strand_id
1 'polypeptide(L)'
;MQVGIEQCSVVVPTVGRPSLDVLLDALAEAPGPRPAELVLVDDRPAGEPLRPARPGLPPLRVVRTGGGGPARARNLGWRSVRTEWVAFLDDDVVPDPDWYRRLAEDLSDLPADVAGSQGRVGVPLPADRRPTDWERGTAGLATSSWITADLAYRRAALAAVGGFDERFPRAFREDSDLALRVMDTGARLVRGQRRITHPVRPVDRWVSVRVQAGNADDVLMRRLHGPGWRDRADAPLGRRPRHLAVTAAGLAAVGLAAARRPRAALGAAAAWAAGTGEFAWARIAPGPRDRAEVGTMLATSALIPPLATWHFLRGAVQHRRVRPWRGLPDLVLFDRDGTLVRDYPYNGDPALVKPVPGAREAVDALRARGVRVGVVSNQSGVARGLITRAQVDACMARLDELLGPFDTVQVCPHGPDDGCTCRKPAPGMVKAACAELDVDPARCVVVGDIGADVEAAAAAGASGILVPTPVTRRAEVEAAPRRAATITEAVERVLAGGW
;
A
#
# COMPACT_ATOMS: atom_id res chain seq x y z
N MET A 1 22.63 12.83 17.16
CA MET A 1 22.11 13.94 16.35
C MET A 1 20.63 14.03 16.66
N GLN A 2 20.15 15.17 17.16
CA GLN A 2 18.74 15.35 17.47
C GLN A 2 17.97 15.29 16.13
N VAL A 3 17.05 14.34 15.98
CA VAL A 3 16.24 14.21 14.77
C VAL A 3 15.17 15.28 14.84
N GLY A 4 15.37 16.38 14.12
CA GLY A 4 14.37 17.44 14.02
C GLY A 4 13.33 17.12 12.94
N ILE A 5 12.25 17.92 12.91
CA ILE A 5 11.14 17.76 11.97
C ILE A 5 11.59 17.88 10.49
N GLU A 6 12.74 18.49 10.23
CA GLU A 6 13.37 18.54 8.90
C GLU A 6 13.80 17.17 8.38
N GLN A 7 13.83 16.12 9.22
CA GLN A 7 14.00 14.73 8.80
C GLN A 7 12.66 13.99 8.69
N CYS A 8 11.54 14.71 8.64
CA CYS A 8 10.21 14.19 8.43
C CYS A 8 9.62 14.72 7.12
N SER A 9 8.98 13.84 6.34
CA SER A 9 8.08 14.24 5.26
C SER A 9 6.64 13.97 5.66
N VAL A 10 5.72 14.87 5.30
CA VAL A 10 4.28 14.67 5.50
C VAL A 10 3.67 14.13 4.21
N VAL A 11 2.90 13.05 4.30
CA VAL A 11 2.23 12.39 3.18
C VAL A 11 0.72 12.48 3.37
N VAL A 12 0.05 13.13 2.42
CA VAL A 12 -1.41 13.31 2.42
C VAL A 12 -2.01 12.57 1.23
N PRO A 13 -2.63 11.39 1.42
CA PRO A 13 -3.42 10.76 0.37
C PRO A 13 -4.74 11.54 0.18
N THR A 14 -5.11 11.82 -1.07
CA THR A 14 -6.34 12.56 -1.39
C THR A 14 -7.01 12.02 -2.65
N VAL A 15 -8.33 12.19 -2.71
CA VAL A 15 -9.11 12.06 -3.95
C VAL A 15 -9.61 13.41 -4.46
N GLY A 16 -8.97 14.51 -4.04
CA GLY A 16 -9.30 15.89 -4.43
C GLY A 16 -10.59 16.41 -3.79
N ARG A 17 -10.83 16.09 -2.51
CA ARG A 17 -12.03 16.51 -1.77
C ARG A 17 -11.92 17.99 -1.37
N PRO A 18 -13.05 18.71 -1.22
CA PRO A 18 -13.01 20.09 -0.69
C PRO A 18 -12.39 20.22 0.71
N SER A 19 -12.41 19.15 1.52
CA SER A 19 -11.75 19.12 2.83
C SER A 19 -10.23 19.27 2.74
N LEU A 20 -9.62 18.93 1.59
CA LEU A 20 -8.20 19.10 1.37
C LEU A 20 -7.79 20.57 1.51
N ASP A 21 -8.59 21.51 0.99
CA ASP A 21 -8.28 22.93 1.10
C ASP A 21 -8.24 23.37 2.58
N VAL A 22 -9.17 22.89 3.40
CA VAL A 22 -9.20 23.17 4.85
C VAL A 22 -7.94 22.64 5.54
N LEU A 23 -7.52 21.42 5.19
CA LEU A 23 -6.29 20.86 5.72
C LEU A 23 -5.06 21.71 5.33
N LEU A 24 -4.95 22.07 4.06
CA LEU A 24 -3.79 22.79 3.55
C LEU A 24 -3.73 24.23 4.09
N ASP A 25 -4.86 24.88 4.28
CA ASP A 25 -4.93 26.20 4.92
C ASP A 25 -4.47 26.10 6.38
N ALA A 26 -4.95 25.11 7.14
CA ALA A 26 -4.50 24.86 8.51
C ALA A 26 -2.99 24.58 8.60
N LEU A 27 -2.45 23.78 7.68
CA LEU A 27 -1.01 23.50 7.59
C LEU A 27 -0.18 24.70 7.12
N ALA A 28 -0.75 25.62 6.33
CA ALA A 28 -0.06 26.83 5.89
C ALA A 28 0.06 27.85 7.03
N GLU A 29 -1.02 28.01 7.80
CA GLU A 29 -1.13 28.96 8.91
C GLU A 29 -0.44 28.49 10.18
N ALA A 30 -0.30 27.18 10.39
CA ALA A 30 0.30 26.62 11.59
C ALA A 30 1.74 27.14 11.82
N PRO A 31 2.04 27.80 12.95
CA PRO A 31 3.41 28.23 13.27
C PRO A 31 4.33 27.04 13.60
N GLY A 32 5.63 27.33 13.67
CA GLY A 32 6.64 26.38 14.13
C GLY A 32 7.53 25.82 13.00
N PRO A 33 8.39 24.84 13.34
CA PRO A 33 9.37 24.32 12.40
C PRO A 33 8.69 23.55 11.27
N ARG A 34 9.29 23.55 10.08
CA ARG A 34 8.69 22.93 8.88
C ARG A 34 9.29 21.56 8.60
N PRO A 35 8.49 20.57 8.15
CA PRO A 35 9.01 19.32 7.65
C PRO A 35 9.83 19.52 6.37
N ALA A 36 10.59 18.51 5.97
CA ALA A 36 11.39 18.54 4.75
C ALA A 36 10.54 18.86 3.51
N GLU A 37 9.40 18.18 3.41
CA GLU A 37 8.45 18.34 2.32
C GLU A 37 7.05 17.85 2.73
N LEU A 38 6.05 18.35 2.01
CA LEU A 38 4.68 17.84 1.98
C LEU A 38 4.45 17.15 0.62
N VAL A 39 4.11 15.87 0.66
CA VAL A 39 3.76 15.07 -0.53
C VAL A 39 2.27 14.83 -0.55
N LEU A 40 1.59 15.49 -1.49
CA LEU A 40 0.20 15.23 -1.78
C LEU A 40 0.09 14.09 -2.79
N VAL A 41 -0.59 13.02 -2.42
CA VAL A 41 -0.78 11.85 -3.28
C VAL A 41 -2.20 11.84 -3.83
N ASP A 42 -2.33 12.23 -5.09
CA ASP A 42 -3.60 12.24 -5.83
C ASP A 42 -3.97 10.82 -6.29
N ASP A 43 -4.97 10.24 -5.64
CA ASP A 43 -5.52 8.91 -5.93
C ASP A 43 -6.72 8.93 -6.88
N ARG A 44 -6.96 10.03 -7.59
CA ARG A 44 -7.99 10.06 -8.64
C ARG A 44 -7.53 9.28 -9.87
N PRO A 45 -8.40 8.47 -10.49
CA PRO A 45 -8.07 7.70 -11.69
C PRO A 45 -7.87 8.59 -12.92
N ALA A 46 -8.48 9.78 -12.93
CA ALA A 46 -8.42 10.73 -14.04
C ALA A 46 -8.59 12.16 -13.51
N GLY A 47 -8.41 13.14 -14.40
CA GLY A 47 -8.57 14.57 -14.12
C GLY A 47 -7.25 15.34 -14.14
N GLU A 48 -7.35 16.65 -14.09
CA GLU A 48 -6.19 17.53 -14.09
C GLU A 48 -5.34 17.37 -12.82
N PRO A 49 -4.01 17.50 -12.90
CA PRO A 49 -3.14 17.50 -11.74
C PRO A 49 -3.57 18.55 -10.71
N LEU A 50 -3.61 18.17 -9.42
CA LEU A 50 -3.85 19.14 -8.35
C LEU A 50 -2.73 20.16 -8.33
N ARG A 51 -3.08 21.44 -8.11
CA ARG A 51 -2.14 22.54 -7.95
C ARG A 51 -2.45 23.35 -6.69
N PRO A 52 -2.36 22.75 -5.49
CA PRO A 52 -2.87 23.39 -4.29
C PRO A 52 -1.78 24.23 -3.62
N ALA A 53 -1.36 25.29 -4.32
CA ALA A 53 -0.38 26.22 -3.79
C ALA A 53 -1.00 27.08 -2.68
N ARG A 54 -0.32 27.16 -1.54
CA ARG A 54 -0.61 28.07 -0.44
C ARG A 54 0.69 28.67 0.09
N PRO A 55 0.79 30.00 0.28
CA PRO A 55 1.91 30.60 0.99
C PRO A 55 2.01 30.01 2.41
N GLY A 56 3.22 29.70 2.89
CA GLY A 56 3.44 29.19 4.25
C GLY A 56 3.51 27.67 4.39
N LEU A 57 3.12 26.92 3.35
CA LEU A 57 3.37 25.47 3.30
C LEU A 57 4.88 25.16 3.20
N PRO A 58 5.33 23.99 3.71
CA PRO A 58 6.64 23.44 3.36
C PRO A 58 6.73 23.16 1.85
N PRO A 59 7.93 22.82 1.31
CA PRO A 59 8.07 22.40 -0.07
C PRO A 59 7.03 21.34 -0.46
N LEU A 60 6.15 21.68 -1.39
CA LEU A 60 5.01 20.86 -1.77
C LEU A 60 5.30 20.13 -3.08
N ARG A 61 5.09 18.82 -3.08
CA ARG A 61 5.14 17.97 -4.27
C ARG A 61 3.85 17.19 -4.43
N VAL A 62 3.35 17.09 -5.65
CA VAL A 62 2.16 16.31 -5.98
C VAL A 62 2.58 15.09 -6.80
N VAL A 63 2.20 13.91 -6.35
CA VAL A 63 2.39 12.64 -7.06
C VAL A 63 1.03 12.00 -7.33
N ARG A 64 0.91 11.18 -8.38
CA ARG A 64 -0.36 10.58 -8.79
C ARG A 64 -0.25 9.06 -8.84
N THR A 65 -1.25 8.37 -8.30
CA THR A 65 -1.30 6.89 -8.35
C THR A 65 -2.05 6.38 -9.58
N GLY A 66 -2.94 7.18 -10.17
CA GLY A 66 -3.93 6.71 -11.15
C GLY A 66 -5.08 5.91 -10.51
N GLY A 67 -5.29 6.05 -9.20
CA GLY A 67 -6.25 5.29 -8.42
C GLY A 67 -5.70 3.98 -7.86
N GLY A 68 -6.51 3.36 -7.00
CA GLY A 68 -6.22 2.06 -6.37
C GLY A 68 -6.39 2.07 -4.85
N GLY A 69 -6.80 3.19 -4.26
CA GLY A 69 -7.22 3.28 -2.88
C GLY A 69 -6.13 3.83 -1.94
N PRO A 70 -6.51 4.08 -0.68
CA PRO A 70 -5.66 4.80 0.27
C PRO A 70 -4.37 4.06 0.61
N ALA A 71 -4.39 2.73 0.72
CA ALA A 71 -3.17 1.93 0.95
C ALA A 71 -2.13 2.15 -0.17
N ARG A 72 -2.58 2.17 -1.43
CA ARG A 72 -1.72 2.44 -2.59
C ARG A 72 -1.18 3.86 -2.59
N ALA A 73 -2.03 4.84 -2.29
CA ALA A 73 -1.64 6.24 -2.20
C ALA A 73 -0.58 6.47 -1.12
N ARG A 74 -0.81 5.94 0.09
CA ARG A 74 0.18 6.00 1.17
C ARG A 74 1.48 5.31 0.78
N ASN A 75 1.42 4.17 0.10
CA ASN A 75 2.61 3.48 -0.42
C ASN A 75 3.42 4.32 -1.41
N LEU A 76 2.77 4.93 -2.39
CA LEU A 76 3.46 5.82 -3.34
C LEU A 76 4.09 7.00 -2.60
N GLY A 77 3.37 7.61 -1.66
CA GLY A 77 3.84 8.72 -0.87
C GLY A 77 5.13 8.41 -0.10
N TRP A 78 5.14 7.38 0.75
CA TRP A 78 6.32 7.07 1.55
C TRP A 78 7.52 6.58 0.72
N ARG A 79 7.27 5.95 -0.42
CA ARG A 79 8.34 5.52 -1.35
C ARG A 79 8.98 6.68 -2.11
N SER A 80 8.23 7.76 -2.30
CA SER A 80 8.70 8.94 -3.00
C SER A 80 9.60 9.84 -2.16
N VAL A 81 9.73 9.57 -0.85
CA VAL A 81 10.50 10.38 0.11
C VAL A 81 11.67 9.58 0.68
N ARG A 82 12.70 10.30 1.14
CA ARG A 82 13.96 9.73 1.66
C ARG A 82 14.26 10.09 3.12
N THR A 83 13.37 10.86 3.73
CA THR A 83 13.42 11.27 5.13
C THR A 83 13.34 10.08 6.09
N GLU A 84 13.87 10.26 7.30
CA GLU A 84 13.84 9.23 8.35
C GLU A 84 12.40 8.94 8.78
N TRP A 85 11.59 9.98 8.91
CA TRP A 85 10.19 9.89 9.35
C TRP A 85 9.23 10.21 8.22
N VAL A 86 8.14 9.46 8.16
CA VAL A 86 7.01 9.71 7.26
C VAL A 86 5.75 9.86 8.10
N ALA A 87 5.22 11.09 8.16
CA ALA A 87 3.96 11.41 8.84
C ALA A 87 2.80 11.32 7.86
N PHE A 88 1.86 10.40 8.08
CA PHE A 88 0.62 10.33 7.32
C PHE A 88 -0.44 11.21 7.97
N LEU A 89 -1.17 11.95 7.13
CA LEU A 89 -2.26 12.82 7.53
C LEU A 89 -3.38 12.70 6.49
N ASP A 90 -4.61 12.42 6.92
CA ASP A 90 -5.75 12.28 5.99
C ASP A 90 -6.21 13.65 5.46
N ASP A 91 -6.69 13.72 4.22
CA ASP A 91 -7.15 14.99 3.60
C ASP A 91 -8.50 15.52 4.15
N ASP A 92 -9.07 14.89 5.17
CA ASP A 92 -10.30 15.29 5.86
C ASP A 92 -10.10 15.51 7.37
N VAL A 93 -8.89 15.87 7.79
CA VAL A 93 -8.58 16.28 9.16
C VAL A 93 -8.20 17.75 9.23
N VAL A 94 -8.35 18.32 10.43
CA VAL A 94 -7.95 19.69 10.76
C VAL A 94 -6.92 19.62 11.89
N PRO A 95 -5.63 19.83 11.61
CA PRO A 95 -4.58 19.88 12.62
C PRO A 95 -4.75 21.08 13.56
N ASP A 96 -4.40 20.90 14.84
CA ASP A 96 -4.32 22.02 15.77
C ASP A 96 -3.20 23.01 15.35
N PRO A 97 -3.28 24.31 15.70
CA PRO A 97 -2.30 25.30 15.24
C PRO A 97 -0.85 24.98 15.63
N ASP A 98 -0.62 24.26 16.74
CA ASP A 98 0.72 23.88 17.19
C ASP A 98 1.19 22.52 16.64
N TRP A 99 0.47 21.94 15.67
CA TRP A 99 0.71 20.57 15.19
C TRP A 99 2.15 20.31 14.75
N TYR A 100 2.79 21.22 13.99
CA TYR A 100 4.19 21.01 13.57
C TYR A 100 5.16 20.98 14.74
N ARG A 101 5.01 21.90 15.70
CA ARG A 101 5.84 21.91 16.91
C ARG A 101 5.65 20.61 17.69
N ARG A 102 4.40 20.15 17.83
CA ARG A 102 4.09 18.89 18.53
C ARG A 102 4.58 17.67 17.78
N LEU A 103 4.55 17.66 16.44
CA LEU A 103 5.14 16.59 15.64
C LEU A 103 6.65 16.53 15.86
N ALA A 104 7.34 17.67 15.89
CA ALA A 104 8.77 17.73 16.19
C ALA A 104 9.06 17.15 17.59
N GLU A 105 8.30 17.56 18.60
CA GLU A 105 8.41 17.05 19.98
C GLU A 105 8.10 15.55 20.08
N ASP A 106 7.08 15.07 19.39
CA ASP A 106 6.65 13.67 19.40
C ASP A 106 7.68 12.73 18.77
N LEU A 107 8.52 13.23 17.86
CA LEU A 107 9.52 12.45 17.13
C LEU A 107 10.93 12.62 17.69
N SER A 108 11.21 13.73 18.40
CA SER A 108 12.50 13.97 19.03
C SER A 108 12.81 12.90 20.05
N ASP A 109 14.03 12.36 19.97
CA ASP A 109 14.61 11.44 20.97
C ASP A 109 13.79 10.16 21.20
N LEU A 110 12.94 9.76 20.24
CA LEU A 110 12.29 8.47 20.27
C LEU A 110 13.34 7.35 20.19
N PRO A 111 13.32 6.36 21.11
CA PRO A 111 14.20 5.21 21.06
C PRO A 111 14.18 4.48 19.72
N ALA A 112 15.26 3.79 19.37
CA ALA A 112 15.38 3.07 18.10
C ALA A 112 14.35 1.94 17.95
N ASP A 113 13.85 1.38 19.05
CA ASP A 113 12.79 0.37 19.06
C ASP A 113 11.38 0.96 18.85
N VAL A 114 11.23 2.29 18.86
CA VAL A 114 9.96 2.95 18.53
C VAL A 114 9.90 3.21 17.02
N ALA A 115 9.03 2.46 16.34
CA ALA A 115 8.84 2.55 14.91
C ALA A 115 7.82 3.62 14.49
N GLY A 116 6.98 4.11 15.39
CA GLY A 116 5.93 5.06 15.04
C GLY A 116 5.28 5.79 16.21
N SER A 117 4.72 6.96 15.92
CA SER A 117 4.05 7.84 16.88
C SER A 117 2.71 8.34 16.33
N GLN A 118 1.61 7.99 16.99
CA GLN A 118 0.25 8.42 16.63
C GLN A 118 -0.13 9.72 17.31
N GLY A 119 -0.76 10.64 16.58
CA GLY A 119 -1.44 11.79 17.18
C GLY A 119 -2.72 11.41 17.93
N ARG A 120 -3.30 12.40 18.62
CA ARG A 120 -4.59 12.29 19.30
C ARG A 120 -5.68 12.81 18.39
N VAL A 121 -6.71 12.00 18.16
CA VAL A 121 -7.82 12.35 17.27
C VAL A 121 -9.04 12.77 18.08
N GLY A 122 -9.57 13.95 17.79
CA GLY A 122 -10.86 14.42 18.27
C GLY A 122 -11.92 14.26 17.19
N VAL A 123 -13.09 13.74 17.54
CA VAL A 123 -14.26 13.71 16.64
C VAL A 123 -15.36 14.55 17.29
N PRO A 124 -15.68 15.74 16.76
CA PRO A 124 -16.69 16.60 17.36
C PRO A 124 -18.07 16.02 17.08
N LEU A 125 -18.83 15.80 18.15
CA LEU A 125 -20.23 15.39 18.08
C LEU A 125 -21.13 16.61 18.32
N PRO A 126 -22.37 16.62 17.77
CA PRO A 126 -23.32 17.70 17.98
C PRO A 126 -23.63 17.88 19.47
N ALA A 127 -23.63 19.13 19.94
CA ALA A 127 -23.95 19.49 21.32
C ALA A 127 -25.45 19.71 21.56
N ASP A 128 -26.18 20.08 20.51
CA ASP A 128 -27.59 20.47 20.51
C ASP A 128 -28.56 19.29 20.31
N ARG A 129 -28.06 18.14 19.84
CA ARG A 129 -28.86 16.93 19.60
C ARG A 129 -28.09 15.65 19.86
N ARG A 130 -28.82 14.55 19.96
CA ARG A 130 -28.21 13.21 19.98
C ARG A 130 -27.46 12.96 18.66
N PRO A 131 -26.30 12.28 18.69
CA PRO A 131 -25.56 11.96 17.48
C PRO A 131 -26.24 10.83 16.69
N THR A 132 -26.25 10.94 15.37
CA THR A 132 -26.74 9.91 14.43
C THR A 132 -25.94 8.61 14.55
N ASP A 133 -26.44 7.53 13.95
CA ASP A 133 -25.71 6.25 13.91
C ASP A 133 -24.33 6.39 13.24
N TRP A 134 -24.25 7.19 12.18
CA TRP A 134 -23.00 7.48 11.48
C TRP A 134 -22.02 8.30 12.32
N GLU A 135 -22.50 9.35 13.00
CA GLU A 135 -21.68 10.19 13.88
C GLU A 135 -21.08 9.39 15.03
N ARG A 136 -21.88 8.53 15.68
CA ARG A 136 -21.39 7.64 16.75
C ARG A 136 -20.36 6.63 16.23
N GLY A 137 -20.58 6.07 15.04
CA GLY A 137 -19.62 5.18 14.40
C GLY A 137 -18.28 5.87 14.12
N THR A 138 -18.33 7.10 13.60
CA THR A 138 -17.15 7.93 13.32
C THR A 138 -16.41 8.32 14.61
N ALA A 139 -17.13 8.62 15.69
CA ALA A 139 -16.55 8.97 16.98
C ALA A 139 -15.64 7.87 17.58
N GLY A 140 -15.80 6.61 17.15
CA GLY A 140 -14.89 5.53 17.51
C GLY A 140 -13.43 5.79 17.12
N LEU A 141 -13.18 6.60 16.09
CA LEU A 141 -11.82 7.00 15.68
C LEU A 141 -11.04 7.70 16.80
N ALA A 142 -11.72 8.42 17.70
CA ALA A 142 -11.05 9.10 18.82
C ALA A 142 -10.40 8.13 19.82
N THR A 143 -10.92 6.90 19.90
CA THR A 143 -10.40 5.86 20.79
C THR A 143 -9.53 4.83 20.06
N SER A 144 -9.70 4.69 18.74
CA SER A 144 -8.96 3.73 17.92
C SER A 144 -7.44 3.84 18.07
N SER A 145 -6.79 2.69 17.98
CA SER A 145 -5.34 2.57 18.02
C SER A 145 -4.76 2.43 16.60
N TRP A 146 -3.61 3.07 16.41
CA TRP A 146 -2.76 3.08 15.22
C TRP A 146 -3.43 3.59 13.93
N ILE A 147 -4.32 4.57 14.05
CA ILE A 147 -5.02 5.15 12.89
C ILE A 147 -4.12 6.09 12.11
N THR A 148 -4.08 5.93 10.79
CA THR A 148 -3.21 6.72 9.90
C THR A 148 -3.78 8.08 9.49
N ALA A 149 -4.88 8.49 10.11
CA ALA A 149 -5.40 9.85 10.01
C ALA A 149 -4.42 10.88 10.56
N ASP A 150 -3.61 10.50 11.56
CA ASP A 150 -2.40 11.20 12.01
C ASP A 150 -1.44 10.21 12.67
N LEU A 151 -0.52 9.64 11.88
CA LEU A 151 0.45 8.65 12.35
C LEU A 151 1.77 8.79 11.59
N ALA A 152 2.86 8.93 12.34
CA ALA A 152 4.21 8.93 11.81
C ALA A 152 4.88 7.57 12.00
N TYR A 153 5.57 7.10 10.97
CA TYR A 153 6.40 5.90 11.03
C TYR A 153 7.83 6.23 10.61
N ARG A 154 8.80 5.52 11.21
CA ARG A 154 10.15 5.43 10.65
C ARG A 154 10.06 4.80 9.27
N ARG A 155 10.70 5.41 8.28
CA ARG A 155 10.75 4.89 6.91
C ARG A 155 11.31 3.47 6.86
N ALA A 156 12.32 3.17 7.67
CA ALA A 156 12.90 1.83 7.79
C ALA A 156 11.88 0.78 8.25
N ALA A 157 10.97 1.14 9.16
CA ALA A 157 9.91 0.24 9.62
C ALA A 157 8.88 -0.05 8.50
N LEU A 158 8.51 0.98 7.72
CA LEU A 158 7.65 0.80 6.54
C LEU A 158 8.30 -0.11 5.50
N ALA A 159 9.59 0.10 5.22
CA ALA A 159 10.35 -0.72 4.27
C ALA A 159 10.44 -2.19 4.72
N ALA A 160 10.74 -2.43 6.01
CA ALA A 160 10.88 -3.77 6.59
C ALA A 160 9.62 -4.65 6.40
N VAL A 161 8.43 -4.04 6.44
CA VAL A 161 7.16 -4.77 6.30
C VAL A 161 6.50 -4.62 4.93
N GLY A 162 7.15 -3.92 3.99
CA GLY A 162 6.63 -3.70 2.63
C GLY A 162 5.47 -2.70 2.54
N GLY A 163 5.37 -1.76 3.48
CA GLY A 163 4.34 -0.72 3.50
C GLY A 163 2.92 -1.24 3.77
N PHE A 164 1.91 -0.51 3.31
CA PHE A 164 0.50 -0.86 3.43
C PHE A 164 0.13 -2.02 2.50
N ASP A 165 -0.73 -2.93 2.96
CA ASP A 165 -1.26 -4.00 2.13
C ASP A 165 -2.32 -3.44 1.16
N GLU A 166 -1.98 -3.35 -0.12
CA GLU A 166 -2.85 -2.77 -1.15
C GLU A 166 -4.08 -3.64 -1.47
N ARG A 167 -4.19 -4.83 -0.87
CA ARG A 167 -5.40 -5.66 -0.97
C ARG A 167 -6.54 -5.12 -0.12
N PHE A 168 -6.29 -4.16 0.76
CA PHE A 168 -7.31 -3.34 1.43
C PHE A 168 -7.70 -2.17 0.51
N PRO A 169 -8.86 -2.24 -0.17
CA PRO A 169 -9.21 -1.26 -1.21
C PRO A 169 -9.83 0.03 -0.64
N ARG A 170 -10.01 0.11 0.67
CA ARG A 170 -10.81 1.13 1.39
C ARG A 170 -10.03 1.61 2.60
N ALA A 171 -10.39 2.79 3.11
CA ALA A 171 -9.89 3.31 4.38
C ALA A 171 -10.56 2.55 5.55
N PHE A 172 -10.19 1.28 5.68
CA PHE A 172 -10.67 0.35 6.69
C PHE A 172 -9.69 -0.82 6.82
N ARG A 173 -9.07 -0.96 8.00
CA ARG A 173 -8.15 -2.04 8.42
C ARG A 173 -6.76 -2.04 7.80
N GLU A 174 -6.49 -1.24 6.78
CA GLU A 174 -5.14 -1.10 6.21
C GLU A 174 -4.13 -0.55 7.24
N ASP A 175 -4.61 0.32 8.13
CA ASP A 175 -3.86 0.90 9.24
C ASP A 175 -3.54 -0.14 10.33
N SER A 176 -4.56 -0.91 10.71
CA SER A 176 -4.49 -1.99 11.70
C SER A 176 -3.56 -3.10 11.21
N ASP A 177 -3.67 -3.49 9.94
CA ASP A 177 -2.79 -4.47 9.31
C ASP A 177 -1.33 -4.03 9.36
N LEU A 178 -1.05 -2.79 8.93
CA LEU A 178 0.30 -2.24 8.96
C LEU A 178 0.86 -2.20 10.38
N ALA A 179 0.09 -1.67 11.33
CA ALA A 179 0.51 -1.56 12.72
C ALA A 179 0.84 -2.92 13.34
N LEU A 180 0.01 -3.94 13.10
CA LEU A 180 0.28 -5.31 13.58
C LEU A 180 1.56 -5.88 12.95
N ARG A 181 1.77 -5.73 11.63
CA ARG A 181 2.99 -6.19 10.97
C ARG A 181 4.24 -5.48 11.49
N VAL A 182 4.16 -4.17 11.75
CA VAL A 182 5.27 -3.42 12.35
C VAL A 182 5.55 -3.93 13.76
N MET A 183 4.53 -4.12 14.60
CA MET A 183 4.71 -4.64 15.96
C MET A 183 5.22 -6.09 15.99
N ASP A 184 4.87 -6.91 14.99
CA ASP A 184 5.38 -8.27 14.84
C ASP A 184 6.90 -8.33 14.57
N THR A 185 7.53 -7.21 14.18
CA THR A 185 9.00 -7.09 14.11
C THR A 185 9.66 -6.91 15.48
N GLY A 186 8.88 -6.75 16.55
CA GLY A 186 9.35 -6.41 17.89
C GLY A 186 9.39 -4.90 18.15
N ALA A 187 9.12 -4.07 17.15
CA ALA A 187 9.07 -2.62 17.31
C ALA A 187 7.80 -2.16 18.07
N ARG A 188 7.91 -1.03 18.77
CA ARG A 188 6.79 -0.40 19.48
C ARG A 188 6.22 0.77 18.70
N LEU A 189 4.93 0.99 18.87
CA LEU A 189 4.24 2.22 18.47
C LEU A 189 3.83 2.96 19.74
N VAL A 190 3.87 4.30 19.70
CA VAL A 190 3.54 5.17 20.84
C VAL A 190 2.47 6.19 20.47
N ARG A 191 1.83 6.79 21.48
CA ARG A 191 0.90 7.90 21.30
C ARG A 191 1.60 9.21 21.69
N GLY A 192 1.70 10.12 20.73
CA GLY A 192 2.20 11.48 20.90
C GLY A 192 1.15 12.43 21.50
N GLN A 193 1.50 13.71 21.55
CA GLN A 193 0.67 14.78 22.09
C GLN A 193 0.04 15.66 21.02
N ARG A 194 0.54 15.64 19.77
CA ARG A 194 -0.08 16.39 18.68
C ARG A 194 -1.53 15.96 18.48
N ARG A 195 -2.38 16.89 18.05
CA ARG A 195 -3.81 16.67 17.94
C ARG A 195 -4.31 17.06 16.56
N ILE A 196 -5.29 16.30 16.11
CA ILE A 196 -6.10 16.61 14.93
C ILE A 196 -7.57 16.49 15.29
N THR A 197 -8.40 17.29 14.62
CA THR A 197 -9.84 17.11 14.59
C THR A 197 -10.20 16.36 13.32
N HIS A 198 -11.00 15.31 13.43
CA HIS A 198 -11.59 14.60 12.29
C HIS A 198 -13.09 14.91 12.26
N PRO A 199 -13.53 15.92 11.47
CA PRO A 199 -14.94 16.22 11.32
C PRO A 199 -15.74 15.02 10.84
N VAL A 200 -16.98 14.87 11.33
CA VAL A 200 -17.89 13.86 10.79
C VAL A 200 -18.37 14.32 9.41
N ARG A 201 -18.01 13.56 8.38
CA ARG A 201 -18.41 13.88 7.01
C ARG A 201 -19.90 13.65 6.78
N PRO A 202 -20.56 14.52 5.99
CA PRO A 202 -21.91 14.24 5.51
C PRO A 202 -21.86 13.01 4.59
N VAL A 203 -22.87 12.16 4.74
CA VAL A 203 -23.01 10.91 4.02
C VAL A 203 -24.48 10.68 3.71
N ASP A 204 -24.77 9.92 2.65
CA ASP A 204 -26.14 9.53 2.38
C ASP A 204 -26.63 8.44 3.34
N ARG A 205 -27.96 8.32 3.41
CA ARG A 205 -28.69 7.39 4.29
C ARG A 205 -28.31 5.91 4.15
N TRP A 206 -27.63 5.51 3.07
CA TRP A 206 -27.26 4.11 2.83
C TRP A 206 -25.81 3.79 3.19
N VAL A 207 -25.06 4.73 3.78
CA VAL A 207 -23.66 4.54 4.17
C VAL A 207 -23.46 3.29 5.05
N SER A 208 -24.32 3.07 6.05
CA SER A 208 -24.21 1.94 6.98
C SER A 208 -24.36 0.58 6.29
N VAL A 209 -25.01 0.55 5.12
CA VAL A 209 -25.11 -0.63 4.26
C VAL A 209 -23.82 -0.83 3.45
N ARG A 210 -23.31 0.23 2.80
CA ARG A 210 -22.09 0.13 1.97
C ARG A 210 -20.85 -0.23 2.78
N VAL A 211 -20.72 0.26 4.01
CA VAL A 211 -19.58 -0.08 4.88
C VAL A 211 -19.56 -1.56 5.30
N GLN A 212 -20.65 -2.31 5.11
CA GLN A 212 -20.66 -3.75 5.36
C GLN A 212 -19.68 -4.52 4.46
N ALA A 213 -19.21 -3.92 3.36
CA ALA A 213 -18.10 -4.45 2.58
C ALA A 213 -16.83 -4.72 3.42
N GLY A 214 -16.63 -3.97 4.51
CA GLY A 214 -15.54 -4.18 5.46
C GLY A 214 -15.53 -5.54 6.16
N ASN A 215 -16.67 -6.26 6.18
CA ASN A 215 -16.70 -7.63 6.73
C ASN A 215 -15.81 -8.60 5.95
N ALA A 216 -15.53 -8.33 4.65
CA ALA A 216 -14.56 -9.10 3.88
C ALA A 216 -13.12 -8.83 4.35
N ASP A 217 -12.82 -7.57 4.68
CA ASP A 217 -11.49 -7.15 5.14
C ASP A 217 -11.19 -7.69 6.55
N ASP A 218 -12.20 -7.80 7.42
CA ASP A 218 -12.07 -8.48 8.71
C ASP A 218 -11.71 -9.98 8.55
N VAL A 219 -12.12 -10.61 7.45
CA VAL A 219 -11.69 -11.99 7.12
C VAL A 219 -10.24 -12.00 6.68
N LEU A 220 -9.83 -11.03 5.85
CA LEU A 220 -8.43 -10.86 5.47
C LEU A 220 -7.54 -10.67 6.71
N MET A 221 -7.92 -9.77 7.62
CA MET A 221 -7.23 -9.57 8.90
C MET A 221 -7.08 -10.88 9.68
N ARG A 222 -8.16 -11.66 9.83
CA ARG A 222 -8.12 -12.96 10.52
C ARG A 222 -7.18 -13.97 9.84
N ARG A 223 -7.08 -13.94 8.50
CA ARG A 223 -6.21 -14.84 7.75
C ARG A 223 -4.75 -14.44 7.87
N LEU A 224 -4.45 -13.15 7.91
CA LEU A 224 -3.08 -12.62 8.03
C LEU A 224 -2.55 -12.70 9.46
N HIS A 225 -3.37 -12.33 10.44
CA HIS A 225 -2.95 -12.09 11.83
C HIS A 225 -3.49 -13.11 12.85
N GLY A 226 -4.22 -14.13 12.36
CA GLY A 226 -4.83 -15.14 13.21
C GLY A 226 -6.10 -14.66 13.94
N PRO A 227 -6.74 -15.50 14.76
CA PRO A 227 -8.03 -15.19 15.39
C PRO A 227 -7.99 -14.08 16.45
N GLY A 228 -6.84 -13.87 17.11
CA GLY A 228 -6.67 -12.87 18.18
C GLY A 228 -6.30 -11.46 17.70
N TRP A 229 -6.34 -11.21 16.38
CA TRP A 229 -5.91 -9.93 15.81
C TRP A 229 -6.69 -8.73 16.36
N ARG A 230 -7.97 -8.91 16.73
CA ARG A 230 -8.81 -7.82 17.22
C ARG A 230 -8.34 -7.29 18.56
N ASP A 231 -7.96 -8.17 19.47
CA ASP A 231 -7.47 -7.78 20.79
C ASP A 231 -6.14 -7.02 20.65
N ARG A 232 -5.28 -7.47 19.72
CA ARG A 232 -3.99 -6.83 19.42
C ARG A 232 -4.14 -5.46 18.73
N ALA A 233 -5.17 -5.30 17.89
CA ALA A 233 -5.43 -4.08 17.14
C ALA A 233 -6.43 -3.13 17.83
N ASP A 234 -6.88 -3.46 19.05
CA ASP A 234 -7.92 -2.71 19.77
C ASP A 234 -9.19 -2.50 18.92
N ALA A 235 -9.58 -3.55 18.18
CA ALA A 235 -10.67 -3.51 17.24
C ALA A 235 -11.96 -4.07 17.88
N PRO A 236 -13.10 -3.37 17.80
CA PRO A 236 -14.32 -3.81 18.46
C PRO A 236 -14.84 -5.14 17.91
N LEU A 237 -15.42 -5.94 18.80
CA LEU A 237 -16.16 -7.14 18.42
C LEU A 237 -17.45 -6.74 17.71
N GLY A 238 -17.48 -6.91 16.39
CA GLY A 238 -18.68 -6.70 15.59
C GLY A 238 -19.80 -7.69 15.93
N ARG A 239 -21.01 -7.43 15.41
CA ARG A 239 -22.21 -8.26 15.64
C ARG A 239 -22.29 -9.52 14.75
N ARG A 240 -21.15 -10.03 14.25
CA ARG A 240 -21.12 -11.11 13.24
C ARG A 240 -21.95 -12.35 13.62
N PRO A 241 -21.83 -12.94 14.83
CA PRO A 241 -22.62 -14.11 15.18
C PRO A 241 -24.13 -13.84 15.13
N ARG A 242 -24.55 -12.65 15.58
CA ARG A 242 -25.96 -12.22 15.54
C ARG A 242 -26.43 -11.99 14.10
N HIS A 243 -25.64 -11.31 13.27
CA HIS A 243 -25.98 -11.10 11.86
C HIS A 243 -26.13 -12.42 11.09
N LEU A 244 -25.24 -13.38 11.35
CA LEU A 244 -25.32 -14.72 10.77
C LEU A 244 -26.61 -15.45 11.23
N ALA A 245 -26.94 -15.40 12.53
CA ALA A 245 -28.16 -16.00 13.06
C ALA A 245 -29.43 -15.38 12.47
N VAL A 246 -29.49 -14.04 12.37
CA VAL A 246 -30.63 -13.32 11.76
C VAL A 246 -30.76 -13.68 10.29
N THR A 247 -29.64 -13.75 9.56
CA THR A 247 -29.65 -14.10 8.12
C THR A 247 -30.09 -15.55 7.92
N ALA A 248 -29.59 -16.48 8.74
CA ALA A 248 -29.98 -17.88 8.70
C ALA A 248 -31.46 -18.07 9.02
N ALA A 249 -32.00 -17.36 10.01
CA ALA A 249 -33.43 -17.37 10.34
C ALA A 249 -34.28 -16.86 9.17
N GLY A 250 -33.87 -15.78 8.50
CA GLY A 250 -34.56 -15.25 7.33
C GLY A 250 -34.58 -16.23 6.15
N LEU A 251 -33.43 -16.83 5.83
CA LEU A 251 -33.33 -17.85 4.78
C LEU A 251 -34.14 -19.12 5.13
N ALA A 252 -34.11 -19.54 6.39
CA ALA A 252 -34.89 -20.68 6.88
C ALA A 252 -36.40 -20.41 6.77
N ALA A 253 -36.86 -19.20 7.10
CA ALA A 253 -38.26 -18.83 6.94
C ALA A 253 -38.75 -19.00 5.50
N VAL A 254 -37.98 -18.49 4.53
CA VAL A 254 -38.28 -18.61 3.09
C VAL A 254 -38.24 -20.08 2.64
N GLY A 255 -37.18 -20.82 3.01
CA GLY A 255 -37.03 -22.22 2.63
C GLY A 255 -38.11 -23.13 3.21
N LEU A 256 -38.49 -22.93 4.48
CA LEU A 256 -39.55 -23.69 5.15
C LEU A 256 -40.93 -23.35 4.59
N ALA A 257 -41.18 -22.10 4.22
CA ALA A 257 -42.41 -21.70 3.53
C ALA A 257 -42.52 -22.39 2.16
N ALA A 258 -41.44 -22.37 1.37
CA ALA A 258 -41.37 -23.07 0.09
C ALA A 258 -41.55 -24.60 0.24
N ALA A 259 -41.04 -25.18 1.32
CA ALA A 259 -41.22 -26.59 1.67
C ALA A 259 -42.59 -26.92 2.31
N ARG A 260 -43.54 -25.97 2.31
CA ARG A 260 -44.89 -26.13 2.87
C ARG A 260 -44.90 -26.54 4.36
N ARG A 261 -43.98 -26.01 5.16
CA ARG A 261 -43.91 -26.18 6.63
C ARG A 261 -44.26 -24.87 7.35
N PRO A 262 -45.53 -24.42 7.35
CA PRO A 262 -45.91 -23.06 7.74
C PRO A 262 -45.63 -22.73 9.21
N ARG A 263 -45.81 -23.68 10.14
CA ARG A 263 -45.52 -23.45 11.57
C ARG A 263 -44.03 -23.21 11.82
N ALA A 264 -43.17 -24.00 11.17
CA ALA A 264 -41.72 -23.84 11.27
C ALA A 264 -41.25 -22.56 10.57
N ALA A 265 -41.83 -22.24 9.41
CA ALA A 265 -41.57 -20.98 8.70
C ALA A 265 -41.93 -19.76 9.55
N LEU A 266 -43.07 -19.78 10.25
CA LEU A 266 -43.49 -18.72 11.17
C LEU A 266 -42.53 -18.57 12.34
N GLY A 267 -42.06 -19.67 12.94
CA GLY A 267 -41.06 -19.63 14.00
C GLY A 267 -39.74 -19.00 13.55
N ALA A 268 -39.24 -19.38 12.37
CA ALA A 268 -38.04 -18.80 11.78
C ALA A 268 -38.23 -17.31 11.42
N ALA A 269 -39.39 -16.93 10.88
CA ALA A 269 -39.74 -15.54 10.59
C ALA A 269 -39.82 -14.69 11.86
N ALA A 270 -40.39 -15.21 12.94
CA ALA A 270 -40.43 -14.55 14.23
C ALA A 270 -39.02 -14.33 14.81
N ALA A 271 -38.14 -15.33 14.71
CA ALA A 271 -36.74 -15.19 15.13
C ALA A 271 -35.97 -14.13 14.30
N TRP A 272 -36.18 -14.12 12.98
CA TRP A 272 -35.64 -13.08 12.10
C TRP A 272 -36.17 -11.68 12.46
N ALA A 273 -37.47 -11.55 12.68
CA ALA A 273 -38.11 -10.29 13.05
C ALA A 273 -37.61 -9.77 14.41
N ALA A 274 -37.50 -10.66 15.41
CA ALA A 274 -36.99 -10.31 16.73
C ALA A 274 -35.52 -9.84 16.67
N GLY A 275 -34.66 -10.55 15.95
CA GLY A 275 -33.26 -10.16 15.81
C GLY A 275 -33.07 -8.87 14.99
N THR A 276 -33.85 -8.67 13.94
CA THR A 276 -33.86 -7.41 13.17
C THR A 276 -34.39 -6.25 14.01
N GLY A 277 -35.43 -6.48 14.81
CA GLY A 277 -36.00 -5.52 15.74
C GLY A 277 -35.01 -5.11 16.84
N GLU A 278 -34.28 -6.08 17.45
CA GLU A 278 -33.21 -5.79 18.41
C GLU A 278 -32.11 -4.94 17.78
N PHE A 279 -31.68 -5.28 16.57
CA PHE A 279 -30.63 -4.54 15.89
C PHE A 279 -31.07 -3.10 15.54
N ALA A 280 -32.30 -2.94 15.04
CA ALA A 280 -32.88 -1.62 14.79
C ALA A 280 -32.99 -0.81 16.08
N TRP A 281 -33.49 -1.41 17.16
CA TRP A 281 -33.58 -0.77 18.47
C TRP A 281 -32.22 -0.28 18.97
N ALA A 282 -31.19 -1.13 18.88
CA ALA A 282 -29.83 -0.78 19.31
C ALA A 282 -29.23 0.41 18.54
N ARG A 283 -29.68 0.66 17.30
CA ARG A 283 -29.23 1.79 16.47
C ARG A 283 -30.09 3.04 16.67
N ILE A 284 -31.38 2.87 16.92
CA ILE A 284 -32.35 3.97 17.11
C ILE A 284 -32.28 4.55 18.53
N ALA A 285 -32.26 3.71 19.56
CA ALA A 285 -32.34 4.14 20.96
C ALA A 285 -31.29 5.21 21.37
N PRO A 286 -30.00 5.09 20.96
CA PRO A 286 -29.00 6.12 21.28
C PRO A 286 -29.04 7.34 20.34
N GLY A 287 -29.78 7.30 19.23
CA GLY A 287 -29.79 8.35 18.21
C GLY A 287 -30.87 9.41 18.37
N PRO A 288 -30.93 10.36 17.41
CA PRO A 288 -32.08 11.22 17.18
C PRO A 288 -33.37 10.42 17.04
N ARG A 289 -34.48 11.01 17.50
CA ARG A 289 -35.82 10.41 17.37
C ARG A 289 -36.62 11.02 16.22
N ASP A 290 -35.94 11.60 15.23
CA ASP A 290 -36.62 12.12 14.05
C ASP A 290 -37.04 10.97 13.12
N ARG A 291 -38.10 11.21 12.35
CA ARG A 291 -38.72 10.18 11.49
C ARG A 291 -37.78 9.71 10.38
N ALA A 292 -36.89 10.57 9.89
CA ALA A 292 -36.00 10.26 8.78
C ALA A 292 -34.88 9.31 9.22
N GLU A 293 -34.25 9.59 10.37
CA GLU A 293 -33.24 8.73 10.99
C GLU A 293 -33.86 7.39 11.39
N VAL A 294 -35.00 7.39 12.08
CA VAL A 294 -35.69 6.15 12.50
C VAL A 294 -36.05 5.29 11.28
N GLY A 295 -36.63 5.89 10.23
CA GLY A 295 -36.96 5.18 8.99
C GLY A 295 -35.71 4.60 8.31
N THR A 296 -34.61 5.37 8.28
CA THR A 296 -33.32 4.91 7.75
C THR A 296 -32.76 3.75 8.57
N MET A 297 -32.79 3.84 9.90
CA MET A 297 -32.31 2.78 10.79
C MET A 297 -33.13 1.51 10.63
N LEU A 298 -34.46 1.59 10.52
CA LEU A 298 -35.31 0.42 10.26
C LEU A 298 -34.96 -0.26 8.93
N ALA A 299 -34.91 0.52 7.85
CA ALA A 299 -34.61 -0.01 6.52
C ALA A 299 -33.20 -0.63 6.45
N THR A 300 -32.19 0.10 6.93
CA THR A 300 -30.80 -0.38 6.91
C THR A 300 -30.59 -1.55 7.88
N SER A 301 -31.33 -1.64 8.99
CA SER A 301 -31.21 -2.77 9.93
C SER A 301 -31.78 -4.07 9.38
N ALA A 302 -32.75 -4.02 8.47
CA ALA A 302 -33.21 -5.19 7.74
C ALA A 302 -32.19 -5.67 6.68
N LEU A 303 -31.45 -4.73 6.07
CA LEU A 303 -30.49 -5.02 4.99
C LEU A 303 -29.10 -5.43 5.48
N ILE A 304 -28.63 -4.85 6.60
CA ILE A 304 -27.26 -5.05 7.07
C ILE A 304 -26.95 -6.51 7.43
N PRO A 305 -27.78 -7.26 8.20
CA PRO A 305 -27.44 -8.64 8.56
C PRO A 305 -27.16 -9.56 7.35
N PRO A 306 -28.02 -9.65 6.32
CA PRO A 306 -27.73 -10.48 5.15
C PRO A 306 -26.53 -9.98 4.35
N LEU A 307 -26.34 -8.66 4.21
CA LEU A 307 -25.21 -8.09 3.48
C LEU A 307 -23.87 -8.29 4.19
N ALA A 308 -23.84 -8.09 5.51
CA ALA A 308 -22.66 -8.36 6.34
C ALA A 308 -22.28 -9.84 6.27
N THR A 309 -23.26 -10.75 6.36
CA THR A 309 -23.06 -12.20 6.19
C THR A 309 -22.53 -12.52 4.80
N TRP A 310 -23.10 -11.94 3.74
CA TRP A 310 -22.64 -12.14 2.37
C TRP A 310 -21.19 -11.69 2.17
N HIS A 311 -20.83 -10.47 2.60
CA HIS A 311 -19.46 -9.96 2.50
C HIS A 311 -18.47 -10.79 3.30
N PHE A 312 -18.85 -11.25 4.49
CA PHE A 312 -18.04 -12.17 5.28
C PHE A 312 -17.79 -13.50 4.54
N LEU A 313 -18.84 -14.14 4.00
CA LEU A 313 -18.71 -15.41 3.28
C LEU A 313 -17.90 -15.23 1.98
N ARG A 314 -18.14 -14.14 1.25
CA ARG A 314 -17.36 -13.76 0.08
C ARG A 314 -15.89 -13.59 0.45
N GLY A 315 -15.57 -12.88 1.53
CA GLY A 315 -14.20 -12.74 2.05
C GLY A 315 -13.57 -14.09 2.42
N ALA A 316 -14.34 -15.01 3.00
CA ALA A 316 -13.86 -16.35 3.36
C ALA A 316 -13.44 -17.18 2.13
N VAL A 317 -14.12 -16.99 1.00
CA VAL A 317 -13.76 -17.59 -0.29
C VAL A 317 -12.59 -16.83 -0.92
N GLN A 318 -12.70 -15.51 -1.05
CA GLN A 318 -11.72 -14.63 -1.70
C GLN A 318 -10.33 -14.73 -1.05
N HIS A 319 -10.27 -14.84 0.28
CA HIS A 319 -9.01 -14.86 1.04
C HIS A 319 -8.61 -16.26 1.53
N ARG A 320 -9.16 -17.33 0.93
CA ARG A 320 -8.88 -18.72 1.35
C ARG A 320 -7.40 -19.11 1.24
N ARG A 321 -6.69 -18.55 0.26
CA ARG A 321 -5.27 -18.83 -0.04
C ARG A 321 -4.39 -17.58 0.06
N VAL A 322 -4.79 -16.62 0.89
CA VAL A 322 -4.03 -15.37 1.02
C VAL A 322 -2.66 -15.65 1.62
N ARG A 323 -1.63 -15.01 1.07
CA ARG A 323 -0.26 -15.04 1.57
C ARG A 323 0.04 -13.76 2.35
N PRO A 324 1.02 -13.78 3.27
CA PRO A 324 1.52 -12.56 3.91
C PRO A 324 1.87 -11.50 2.87
N TRP A 325 1.54 -10.25 3.17
CA TRP A 325 1.93 -9.11 2.32
C TRP A 325 3.45 -8.89 2.42
N ARG A 326 4.11 -8.72 1.27
CA ARG A 326 5.54 -8.38 1.19
C ARG A 326 5.81 -7.00 0.60
N GLY A 327 4.78 -6.32 0.11
CA GLY A 327 4.92 -5.10 -0.69
C GLY A 327 5.33 -5.40 -2.14
N LEU A 328 5.46 -4.32 -2.92
CA LEU A 328 6.26 -4.38 -4.16
C LEU A 328 7.75 -4.43 -3.78
N PRO A 329 8.66 -4.88 -4.67
CA PRO A 329 10.08 -4.83 -4.37
C PRO A 329 10.53 -3.37 -4.24
N ASP A 330 11.66 -3.16 -3.57
CA ASP A 330 12.24 -1.83 -3.43
C ASP A 330 13.16 -1.48 -4.60
N LEU A 331 13.57 -2.50 -5.36
CA LEU A 331 14.44 -2.42 -6.53
C LEU A 331 14.11 -3.52 -7.54
N VAL A 332 14.05 -3.16 -8.81
CA VAL A 332 14.07 -4.11 -9.93
C VAL A 332 15.31 -3.83 -10.78
N LEU A 333 16.16 -4.84 -10.92
CA LEU A 333 17.34 -4.81 -11.77
C LEU A 333 17.02 -5.55 -13.07
N PHE A 334 17.35 -4.95 -14.19
CA PHE A 334 17.16 -5.55 -15.50
C PHE A 334 18.52 -5.94 -16.10
N ASP A 335 18.58 -7.09 -16.77
CA ASP A 335 19.61 -7.27 -17.78
C ASP A 335 19.40 -6.28 -18.94
N ARG A 336 20.49 -5.93 -19.62
CA ARG A 336 20.46 -5.03 -20.77
C ARG A 336 20.04 -5.75 -22.05
N ASP A 337 20.82 -6.74 -22.47
CA ASP A 337 20.83 -7.28 -23.82
C ASP A 337 19.86 -8.46 -23.93
N GLY A 338 18.88 -8.40 -24.82
CA GLY A 338 17.80 -9.40 -24.89
C GLY A 338 16.64 -9.11 -23.93
N THR A 339 16.85 -8.27 -22.91
CA THR A 339 15.83 -7.89 -21.92
C THR A 339 15.30 -6.46 -22.10
N LEU A 340 16.14 -5.42 -21.93
CA LEU A 340 15.72 -4.03 -22.15
C LEU A 340 15.88 -3.59 -23.61
N VAL A 341 16.95 -4.04 -24.26
CA VAL A 341 17.26 -3.74 -25.66
C VAL A 341 17.50 -5.02 -26.44
N ARG A 342 17.42 -4.94 -27.76
CA ARG A 342 17.74 -6.07 -28.65
C ARG A 342 19.19 -6.50 -28.44
N ASP A 343 19.41 -7.80 -28.32
CA ASP A 343 20.76 -8.36 -28.22
C ASP A 343 21.49 -8.22 -29.56
N TYR A 344 22.56 -7.44 -29.53
CA TYR A 344 23.55 -7.32 -30.60
C TYR A 344 24.91 -7.76 -30.00
N PRO A 345 25.50 -8.87 -30.48
CA PRO A 345 26.71 -9.42 -29.87
C PRO A 345 27.84 -8.38 -29.77
N TYR A 346 28.33 -8.18 -28.55
CA TYR A 346 29.41 -7.22 -28.25
C TYR A 346 29.12 -5.79 -28.74
N ASN A 347 27.89 -5.31 -28.54
CA ASN A 347 27.51 -3.96 -28.96
C ASN A 347 28.30 -2.86 -28.22
N GLY A 348 29.10 -2.11 -28.99
CA GLY A 348 29.78 -0.89 -28.56
C GLY A 348 29.34 0.36 -29.33
N ASP A 349 28.26 0.27 -30.11
CA ASP A 349 27.68 1.36 -30.88
C ASP A 349 26.35 1.84 -30.26
N PRO A 350 26.28 3.08 -29.74
CA PRO A 350 25.05 3.67 -29.23
C PRO A 350 23.87 3.63 -30.23
N ALA A 351 24.12 3.68 -31.54
CA ALA A 351 23.08 3.65 -32.56
C ALA A 351 22.33 2.29 -32.63
N LEU A 352 22.94 1.22 -32.10
CA LEU A 352 22.35 -0.12 -32.03
C LEU A 352 21.59 -0.37 -30.71
N VAL A 353 21.61 0.57 -29.77
CA VAL A 353 20.82 0.51 -28.53
C VAL A 353 19.35 0.74 -28.87
N LYS A 354 18.62 -0.35 -29.11
CA LYS A 354 17.22 -0.35 -29.55
C LYS A 354 16.34 -1.08 -28.53
N PRO A 355 15.48 -0.37 -27.78
CA PRO A 355 14.58 -0.99 -26.81
C PRO A 355 13.72 -2.10 -27.42
N VAL A 356 13.48 -3.15 -26.64
CA VAL A 356 12.50 -4.17 -27.02
C VAL A 356 11.07 -3.62 -26.87
N PRO A 357 10.07 -4.20 -27.56
CA PRO A 357 8.68 -3.82 -27.36
C PRO A 357 8.28 -3.88 -25.87
N GLY A 358 7.63 -2.84 -25.36
CA GLY A 358 7.17 -2.77 -23.98
C GLY A 358 8.22 -2.37 -22.94
N ALA A 359 9.51 -2.23 -23.29
CA ALA A 359 10.56 -1.91 -22.31
C ALA A 359 10.30 -0.57 -21.57
N ARG A 360 9.97 0.50 -22.32
CA ARG A 360 9.64 1.80 -21.73
C ARG A 360 8.44 1.73 -20.80
N GLU A 361 7.36 1.10 -21.27
CA GLU A 361 6.13 0.92 -20.49
C GLU A 361 6.40 0.17 -19.19
N ALA A 362 7.18 -0.92 -19.24
CA ALA A 362 7.52 -1.74 -18.09
C ALA A 362 8.35 -0.95 -17.05
N VAL A 363 9.38 -0.22 -17.49
CA VAL A 363 10.21 0.58 -16.58
C VAL A 363 9.41 1.75 -15.99
N ASP A 364 8.63 2.46 -16.80
CA ASP A 364 7.81 3.59 -16.35
C ASP A 364 6.69 3.14 -15.39
N ALA A 365 6.12 1.95 -15.59
CA ALA A 365 5.13 1.37 -14.69
C ALA A 365 5.70 1.08 -13.28
N LEU A 366 6.96 0.63 -13.17
CA LEU A 366 7.63 0.46 -11.89
C LEU A 366 7.90 1.80 -11.20
N ARG A 367 8.44 2.77 -11.94
CA ARG A 367 8.72 4.13 -11.43
C ARG A 367 7.46 4.82 -10.93
N ALA A 368 6.35 4.70 -11.67
CA ALA A 368 5.05 5.26 -11.28
C ALA A 368 4.53 4.69 -9.94
N ARG A 369 5.06 3.54 -9.49
CA ARG A 369 4.72 2.88 -8.23
C ARG A 369 5.80 3.05 -7.15
N GLY A 370 6.76 3.94 -7.40
CA GLY A 370 7.88 4.25 -6.50
C GLY A 370 8.89 3.12 -6.34
N VAL A 371 8.93 2.18 -7.30
CA VAL A 371 9.93 1.10 -7.32
C VAL A 371 11.17 1.60 -8.04
N ARG A 372 12.35 1.43 -7.43
CA ARG A 372 13.62 1.79 -8.05
C ARG A 372 13.97 0.82 -9.17
N VAL A 373 14.64 1.32 -10.20
CA VAL A 373 15.01 0.55 -11.39
C VAL A 373 16.49 0.69 -11.69
N GLY A 374 17.15 -0.41 -12.00
CA GLY A 374 18.57 -0.41 -12.35
C GLY A 374 18.92 -1.44 -13.40
N VAL A 375 20.18 -1.42 -13.83
CA VAL A 375 20.71 -2.31 -14.87
C VAL A 375 21.88 -3.13 -14.33
N VAL A 376 21.92 -4.42 -14.66
CA VAL A 376 23.05 -5.33 -14.37
C VAL A 376 23.45 -6.08 -15.64
N SER A 377 24.65 -5.84 -16.18
CA SER A 377 25.01 -6.36 -17.50
C SER A 377 26.44 -6.93 -17.60
N ASN A 378 26.55 -8.11 -18.22
CA ASN A 378 27.83 -8.74 -18.55
C ASN A 378 28.36 -8.18 -19.88
N GLN A 379 29.50 -7.48 -19.87
CA GLN A 379 30.10 -6.83 -21.05
C GLN A 379 31.49 -7.41 -21.36
N SER A 380 31.57 -8.72 -21.59
CA SER A 380 32.84 -9.44 -21.87
C SER A 380 33.53 -9.04 -23.16
N GLY A 381 32.90 -8.24 -24.02
CA GLY A 381 33.56 -7.68 -25.20
C GLY A 381 34.77 -6.82 -24.82
N VAL A 382 34.78 -6.25 -23.61
CA VAL A 382 35.91 -5.48 -23.07
C VAL A 382 37.11 -6.37 -22.80
N ALA A 383 36.96 -7.43 -21.99
CA ALA A 383 38.04 -8.40 -21.74
C ALA A 383 38.55 -9.09 -23.02
N ARG A 384 37.69 -9.22 -24.04
CA ARG A 384 38.04 -9.80 -25.35
C ARG A 384 38.69 -8.80 -26.32
N GLY A 385 38.81 -7.53 -25.96
CA GLY A 385 39.34 -6.48 -26.84
C GLY A 385 38.47 -6.15 -28.06
N LEU A 386 37.20 -6.58 -28.06
CA LEU A 386 36.25 -6.34 -29.16
C LEU A 386 35.59 -4.96 -29.07
N ILE A 387 35.43 -4.45 -27.85
CA ILE A 387 34.89 -3.12 -27.55
C ILE A 387 35.66 -2.52 -26.38
N THR A 388 35.66 -1.20 -26.30
CA THR A 388 36.30 -0.43 -25.22
C THR A 388 35.32 -0.14 -24.09
N ARG A 389 35.83 0.18 -22.90
CA ARG A 389 35.00 0.63 -21.79
C ARG A 389 34.21 1.90 -22.14
N ALA A 390 34.84 2.85 -22.83
CA ALA A 390 34.18 4.08 -23.29
C ALA A 390 33.00 3.81 -24.23
N GLN A 391 33.11 2.82 -25.11
CA GLN A 391 31.99 2.39 -25.96
C GLN A 391 30.84 1.80 -25.15
N VAL A 392 31.13 0.98 -24.14
CA VAL A 392 30.11 0.45 -23.23
C VAL A 392 29.42 1.58 -22.47
N ASP A 393 30.19 2.53 -21.93
CA ASP A 393 29.66 3.68 -21.20
C ASP A 393 28.77 4.55 -22.12
N ALA A 394 29.14 4.75 -23.38
CA ALA A 394 28.33 5.45 -24.37
C ALA A 394 27.01 4.71 -24.68
N CYS A 395 27.04 3.38 -24.78
CA CYS A 395 25.81 2.57 -24.93
C CYS A 395 24.91 2.67 -23.70
N MET A 396 25.48 2.70 -22.49
CA MET A 396 24.70 2.87 -21.25
C MET A 396 24.10 4.27 -21.13
N ALA A 397 24.83 5.32 -21.53
CA ALA A 397 24.28 6.67 -21.62
C ALA A 397 23.09 6.73 -22.59
N ARG A 398 23.22 6.08 -23.76
CA ARG A 398 22.11 5.99 -24.71
C ARG A 398 20.92 5.20 -24.17
N LEU A 399 21.17 4.15 -23.39
CA LEU A 399 20.11 3.41 -22.71
C LEU A 399 19.36 4.29 -21.70
N ASP A 400 20.09 5.09 -20.93
CA ASP A 400 19.52 6.04 -19.96
C ASP A 400 18.72 7.16 -20.65
N GLU A 401 19.19 7.69 -21.77
CA GLU A 401 18.38 8.62 -22.58
C GLU A 401 17.06 7.99 -23.05
N LEU A 402 17.09 6.71 -23.41
CA LEU A 402 15.96 6.01 -24.02
C LEU A 402 14.98 5.41 -23.02
N LEU A 403 15.41 5.06 -21.81
CA LEU A 403 14.61 4.32 -20.82
C LEU A 403 14.84 4.80 -19.39
N GLY A 404 15.81 5.68 -19.15
CA GLY A 404 16.18 6.21 -17.84
C GLY A 404 15.19 7.23 -17.26
N PRO A 405 15.52 7.84 -16.11
CA PRO A 405 16.77 7.66 -15.38
C PRO A 405 16.82 6.34 -14.60
N PHE A 406 17.96 5.64 -14.62
CA PHE A 406 18.19 4.47 -13.76
C PHE A 406 18.77 4.88 -12.41
N ASP A 407 18.31 4.25 -11.32
CA ASP A 407 18.83 4.47 -9.97
C ASP A 407 20.24 3.89 -9.80
N THR A 408 20.61 2.87 -10.58
CA THR A 408 21.94 2.24 -10.56
C THR A 408 22.22 1.52 -11.88
N VAL A 409 23.49 1.50 -12.31
CA VAL A 409 23.98 0.77 -13.49
C VAL A 409 25.24 0.02 -13.12
N GLN A 410 25.18 -1.31 -13.15
CA GLN A 410 26.29 -2.21 -12.83
C GLN A 410 26.75 -2.96 -14.08
N VAL A 411 28.04 -2.89 -14.35
CA VAL A 411 28.64 -3.46 -15.56
C VAL A 411 29.85 -4.30 -15.19
N CYS A 412 29.86 -5.55 -15.65
CA CYS A 412 31.02 -6.43 -15.48
C CYS A 412 31.78 -6.55 -16.81
N PRO A 413 33.01 -6.01 -16.94
CA PRO A 413 33.78 -6.02 -18.19
C PRO A 413 34.50 -7.35 -18.46
N HIS A 414 34.48 -8.28 -17.50
CA HIS A 414 35.31 -9.48 -17.46
C HIS A 414 34.80 -10.62 -18.35
N GLY A 415 35.74 -11.43 -18.82
CA GLY A 415 35.51 -12.71 -19.47
C GLY A 415 35.07 -13.82 -18.49
N PRO A 416 34.64 -14.98 -19.01
CA PRO A 416 34.25 -16.12 -18.19
C PRO A 416 35.38 -16.66 -17.29
N ASP A 417 36.63 -16.59 -17.76
CA ASP A 417 37.79 -17.22 -17.11
C ASP A 417 38.56 -16.29 -16.16
N ASP A 418 38.14 -15.01 -16.05
CA ASP A 418 38.85 -13.98 -15.26
C ASP A 418 38.69 -14.16 -13.73
N GLY A 419 37.88 -15.12 -13.27
CA GLY A 419 37.69 -15.40 -11.85
C GLY A 419 37.04 -14.26 -11.04
N CYS A 420 36.41 -13.28 -11.71
CA CYS A 420 35.79 -12.14 -11.03
C CYS A 420 34.50 -12.53 -10.28
N THR A 421 34.14 -11.76 -9.26
CA THR A 421 32.91 -11.95 -8.50
C THR A 421 31.70 -11.19 -9.08
N CYS A 422 31.92 -10.30 -10.07
CA CYS A 422 30.85 -9.49 -10.65
C CYS A 422 30.03 -10.18 -11.73
N ARG A 423 30.64 -11.07 -12.51
CA ARG A 423 30.04 -11.60 -13.75
C ARG A 423 28.92 -12.57 -13.40
N LYS A 424 27.71 -12.31 -13.91
CA LYS A 424 26.58 -13.26 -13.77
C LYS A 424 26.99 -14.61 -14.36
N PRO A 425 26.80 -15.74 -13.65
CA PRO A 425 25.87 -15.96 -12.53
C PRO A 425 26.39 -15.61 -11.12
N ALA A 426 27.59 -15.06 -10.97
CA ALA A 426 28.04 -14.57 -9.66
C ALA A 426 27.19 -13.37 -9.18
N PRO A 427 26.96 -13.21 -7.86
CA PRO A 427 26.00 -12.24 -7.34
C PRO A 427 26.56 -10.81 -7.24
N GLY A 428 27.81 -10.56 -7.64
CA GLY A 428 28.53 -9.33 -7.32
C GLY A 428 27.83 -8.05 -7.80
N MET A 429 27.35 -8.01 -9.05
CA MET A 429 26.62 -6.84 -9.56
C MET A 429 25.30 -6.60 -8.81
N VAL A 430 24.55 -7.65 -8.50
CA VAL A 430 23.27 -7.52 -7.77
C VAL A 430 23.51 -7.00 -6.36
N LYS A 431 24.53 -7.54 -5.66
CA LYS A 431 24.90 -7.09 -4.31
C LYS A 431 25.43 -5.65 -4.31
N ALA A 432 26.21 -5.27 -5.32
CA ALA A 432 26.71 -3.90 -5.48
C ALA A 432 25.56 -2.89 -5.66
N ALA A 433 24.61 -3.19 -6.56
CA ALA A 433 23.42 -2.36 -6.76
C ALA A 433 22.58 -2.23 -5.47
N CYS A 434 22.39 -3.35 -4.76
CA CYS A 434 21.64 -3.36 -3.49
C CYS A 434 22.36 -2.51 -2.42
N ALA A 435 23.68 -2.62 -2.30
CA ALA A 435 24.47 -1.85 -1.34
C ALA A 435 24.50 -0.35 -1.66
N GLU A 436 24.67 0.02 -2.95
CA GLU A 436 24.63 1.42 -3.41
C GLU A 436 23.31 2.09 -3.06
N LEU A 437 22.21 1.36 -3.19
CA LEU A 437 20.86 1.87 -2.98
C LEU A 437 20.31 1.62 -1.58
N ASP A 438 21.07 1.00 -0.67
CA ASP A 438 20.57 0.60 0.65
C ASP A 438 19.25 -0.20 0.53
N VAL A 439 19.32 -1.30 -0.23
CA VAL A 439 18.22 -2.25 -0.47
C VAL A 439 18.64 -3.60 0.07
N ASP A 440 17.79 -4.22 0.89
CA ASP A 440 17.93 -5.64 1.21
C ASP A 440 17.79 -6.47 -0.08
N PRO A 441 18.75 -7.34 -0.45
CA PRO A 441 18.63 -8.22 -1.61
C PRO A 441 17.33 -9.04 -1.64
N ALA A 442 16.78 -9.41 -0.49
CA ALA A 442 15.48 -10.10 -0.41
C ALA A 442 14.29 -9.25 -0.89
N ARG A 443 14.48 -7.93 -1.04
CA ARG A 443 13.53 -6.96 -1.60
C ARG A 443 13.91 -6.50 -3.02
N CYS A 444 14.86 -7.18 -3.65
CA CYS A 444 15.28 -6.96 -5.03
C CYS A 444 14.71 -8.04 -5.97
N VAL A 445 14.30 -7.62 -7.16
CA VAL A 445 13.96 -8.52 -8.27
C VAL A 445 14.96 -8.33 -9.40
N VAL A 446 15.42 -9.41 -10.01
CA VAL A 446 16.22 -9.36 -11.24
C VAL A 446 15.40 -9.93 -12.39
N VAL A 447 15.28 -9.18 -13.48
CA VAL A 447 14.61 -9.60 -14.72
C VAL A 447 15.67 -9.74 -15.80
N GLY A 448 15.75 -10.91 -16.43
CA GLY A 448 16.74 -11.21 -17.46
C GLY A 448 16.25 -12.30 -18.41
N ASP A 449 16.92 -12.48 -19.54
CA ASP A 449 16.52 -13.41 -20.59
C ASP A 449 17.29 -14.73 -20.59
N ILE A 450 18.36 -14.83 -19.80
CA ILE A 450 19.18 -16.04 -19.68
C ILE A 450 19.22 -16.59 -18.25
N GLY A 451 19.55 -17.88 -18.13
CA GLY A 451 19.64 -18.56 -16.83
C GLY A 451 20.61 -17.88 -15.85
N ALA A 452 21.72 -17.34 -16.36
CA ALA A 452 22.73 -16.67 -15.55
C ALA A 452 22.19 -15.46 -14.75
N ASP A 453 21.16 -14.77 -15.27
CA ASP A 453 20.53 -13.64 -14.59
C ASP A 453 19.76 -14.08 -13.35
N VAL A 454 18.96 -15.14 -13.52
CA VAL A 454 18.14 -15.73 -12.46
C VAL A 454 19.02 -16.42 -11.41
N GLU A 455 20.12 -17.04 -11.83
CA GLU A 455 21.12 -17.62 -10.94
C GLU A 455 21.85 -16.55 -10.12
N ALA A 456 22.25 -15.44 -10.74
CA ALA A 456 22.84 -14.31 -10.02
C ALA A 456 21.87 -13.72 -8.98
N ALA A 457 20.59 -13.61 -9.34
CA ALA A 457 19.55 -13.18 -8.40
C ALA A 457 19.47 -14.13 -7.19
N ALA A 458 19.33 -15.42 -7.44
CA ALA A 458 19.23 -16.43 -6.40
C ALA A 458 20.48 -16.45 -5.49
N ALA A 459 21.68 -16.38 -6.08
CA ALA A 459 22.95 -16.32 -5.35
C ALA A 459 23.11 -15.03 -4.51
N ALA A 460 22.41 -13.96 -4.87
CA ALA A 460 22.36 -12.72 -4.11
C ALA A 460 21.30 -12.74 -2.99
N GLY A 461 20.39 -13.72 -2.98
CA GLY A 461 19.21 -13.73 -2.12
C GLY A 461 18.02 -12.95 -2.68
N ALA A 462 18.10 -12.52 -3.95
CA ALA A 462 17.06 -11.82 -4.67
C ALA A 462 16.13 -12.77 -5.45
N SER A 463 14.99 -12.25 -5.91
CA SER A 463 14.07 -12.98 -6.77
C SER A 463 14.44 -12.82 -8.24
N GLY A 464 14.64 -13.91 -8.98
CA GLY A 464 14.83 -13.87 -10.43
C GLY A 464 13.56 -14.17 -11.22
N ILE A 465 13.32 -13.44 -12.32
CA ILE A 465 12.27 -13.70 -13.31
C ILE A 465 12.91 -13.81 -14.69
N LEU A 466 12.73 -14.96 -15.33
CA LEU A 466 13.21 -15.19 -16.70
C LEU A 466 12.20 -14.67 -17.73
N VAL A 467 12.67 -13.90 -18.71
CA VAL A 467 11.91 -13.48 -19.89
C VAL A 467 12.58 -14.08 -21.14
N PRO A 468 12.20 -15.29 -21.56
CA PRO A 468 12.93 -16.01 -22.60
C PRO A 468 12.78 -15.35 -23.97
N THR A 469 13.88 -15.34 -24.72
CA THR A 469 13.95 -14.96 -26.13
C THR A 469 14.06 -16.21 -27.01
N PRO A 470 13.99 -16.10 -28.35
CA PRO A 470 14.20 -17.25 -29.24
C PRO A 470 15.56 -17.95 -29.09
N VAL A 471 16.55 -17.28 -28.50
CA VAL A 471 17.90 -17.83 -28.26
C VAL A 471 18.10 -18.35 -26.84
N THR A 472 17.18 -18.08 -25.91
CA THR A 472 17.23 -18.64 -24.55
C THR A 472 17.15 -20.16 -24.60
N ARG A 473 18.07 -20.83 -23.90
CA ARG A 473 18.15 -22.29 -23.93
C ARG A 473 16.93 -22.91 -23.24
N ARG A 474 16.34 -23.94 -23.86
CA ARG A 474 15.18 -24.66 -23.30
C ARG A 474 15.40 -25.15 -21.86
N ALA A 475 16.59 -25.65 -21.56
CA ALA A 475 16.93 -26.11 -20.20
C ALA A 475 16.89 -24.98 -19.17
N GLU A 476 17.32 -23.77 -19.53
CA GLU A 476 17.27 -22.58 -18.66
C GLU A 476 15.82 -22.16 -18.44
N VAL A 477 14.99 -22.19 -19.50
CA VAL A 477 13.55 -21.94 -19.39
C VAL A 477 12.93 -22.95 -18.44
N GLU A 478 13.17 -24.25 -18.62
CA GLU A 478 12.60 -25.31 -17.79
C GLU A 478 13.05 -25.23 -16.32
N ALA A 479 14.28 -24.80 -16.05
CA ALA A 479 14.83 -24.65 -14.70
C ALA A 479 14.34 -23.38 -13.97
N ALA A 480 13.95 -22.32 -14.69
CA ALA A 480 13.58 -21.05 -14.06
C ALA A 480 12.32 -21.16 -13.17
N PRO A 481 12.37 -20.75 -11.89
CA PRO A 481 11.24 -20.86 -10.97
C PRO A 481 10.11 -19.88 -11.30
N ARG A 482 10.45 -18.73 -11.89
CA ARG A 482 9.49 -17.70 -12.34
C ARG A 482 9.83 -17.30 -13.76
N ARG A 483 8.79 -17.22 -14.60
CA ARG A 483 8.88 -16.93 -16.02
C ARG A 483 7.75 -15.99 -16.44
N ALA A 484 8.02 -15.10 -17.37
CA ALA A 484 7.03 -14.29 -18.06
C ALA A 484 7.35 -14.28 -19.56
N ALA A 485 6.35 -14.21 -20.42
CA ALA A 485 6.55 -14.24 -21.87
C ALA A 485 7.14 -12.92 -22.40
N THR A 486 6.88 -11.80 -21.72
CA THR A 486 7.38 -10.47 -22.08
C THR A 486 7.85 -9.70 -20.86
N ILE A 487 8.64 -8.64 -21.08
CA ILE A 487 9.07 -7.73 -20.01
C ILE A 487 7.87 -7.02 -19.34
N THR A 488 6.85 -6.65 -20.10
CA THR A 488 5.62 -6.04 -19.57
C THR A 488 4.88 -7.02 -18.66
N GLU A 489 4.72 -8.28 -19.07
CA GLU A 489 4.10 -9.30 -18.22
C GLU A 489 4.93 -9.57 -16.95
N ALA A 490 6.27 -9.56 -17.05
CA ALA A 490 7.14 -9.70 -15.89
C ALA A 490 6.88 -8.58 -14.87
N VAL A 491 6.82 -7.33 -15.33
CA VAL A 491 6.54 -6.17 -14.48
C VAL A 491 5.12 -6.19 -13.94
N GLU A 492 4.11 -6.53 -14.72
CA GLU A 492 2.73 -6.66 -14.24
C GLU A 492 2.63 -7.66 -13.09
N ARG A 493 3.31 -8.80 -13.21
CA ARG A 493 3.40 -9.80 -12.14
C ARG A 493 4.10 -9.25 -10.90
N VAL A 494 5.21 -8.52 -11.07
CA VAL A 494 5.90 -7.85 -9.94
C VAL A 494 4.97 -6.86 -9.25
N LEU A 495 4.26 -6.01 -10.00
CA LEU A 495 3.31 -5.03 -9.49
C LEU A 495 2.08 -5.66 -8.84
N ALA A 496 1.73 -6.90 -9.22
CA ALA A 496 0.71 -7.71 -8.57
C ALA A 496 1.22 -8.47 -7.32
N GLY A 497 2.50 -8.32 -6.95
CA GLY A 497 3.11 -8.98 -5.80
C GLY A 497 3.56 -10.42 -6.06
N GLY A 498 3.65 -10.84 -7.33
CA GLY A 498 4.02 -12.18 -7.77
C GLY A 498 5.52 -12.42 -7.94
N TRP A 499 6.35 -11.92 -7.02
CA TRP A 499 7.82 -12.01 -7.09
C TRP A 499 8.45 -12.81 -5.97
#